data_AF-A0AAC8QV73-F1
#
_entry.id   AF-A0AAC8QV73-F1
#
_cell.length_a   1.000
_cell.length_b   1.000
_cell.length_c   1.000
_cell.angle_alpha   90.00
_cell.angle_beta   90.00
_cell.angle_gamma   90.00
#
_symmetry.space_group_name_H-M   'P 1'
#
loop_
_entity.id
_entity.type
_entity.pdbx_description
1 polymer ?
#
loop_
_entity_poly.entity_id
_entity_poly.type
_entity_poly.pdbx_seq_one_letter_code
_entity_poly.pdbx_strand_id
1 'polypeptide(L)'
;MDWRGAMEDASELIKTVDEVYASTPATSSAIAALRAEAQAEVIPEGYVLVPQEMHLPAESMEGICVHCGDGGHQFGEFTDGTLFVGEVDYGDGKKVYGLHIATAEYPEEGCSTICEFARQLRESKGEVQS
;
A
#
# COMPACT_ATOMS: atom_id res chain seq x y z
N MET A 1 44.39 -26.23 -13.51
CA MET A 1 43.19 -25.48 -13.92
C MET A 1 43.26 -24.10 -13.29
N ASP A 2 43.32 -23.06 -14.12
CA ASP A 2 43.24 -21.68 -13.67
C ASP A 2 41.76 -21.29 -13.50
N TRP A 3 41.35 -20.98 -12.28
CA TRP A 3 39.98 -20.68 -11.90
C TRP A 3 39.53 -19.29 -12.38
N ARG A 4 40.47 -18.42 -12.75
CA ARG A 4 40.19 -17.08 -13.27
C ARG A 4 39.53 -17.13 -14.65
N GLY A 5 39.97 -18.04 -15.52
CA GLY A 5 39.38 -18.21 -16.85
C GLY A 5 37.94 -18.74 -16.83
N ALA A 6 37.57 -19.55 -15.83
CA ALA A 6 36.19 -20.04 -15.66
C ALA A 6 35.22 -18.94 -15.17
N MET A 7 35.76 -17.88 -14.54
CA MET A 7 34.97 -16.74 -14.06
C MET A 7 34.74 -15.68 -15.15
N GLU A 8 35.64 -15.56 -16.12
CA GLU A 8 35.41 -14.78 -17.35
C GLU A 8 34.26 -15.35 -18.18
N ASP A 9 34.19 -16.68 -18.34
CA ASP A 9 33.13 -17.38 -19.09
C ASP A 9 31.74 -17.18 -18.47
N ALA A 10 31.66 -17.17 -17.13
CA ALA A 10 30.42 -16.88 -16.40
C ALA A 10 29.97 -15.42 -16.55
N SER A 11 30.90 -14.47 -16.72
CA SER A 11 30.55 -13.05 -16.89
C SER A 11 29.94 -12.76 -18.26
N GLU A 12 30.38 -13.48 -19.30
CA GLU A 12 29.81 -13.41 -20.64
C GLU A 12 28.41 -14.06 -20.68
N LEU A 13 28.21 -15.14 -19.93
CA LEU A 13 26.88 -15.74 -19.73
C LEU A 13 25.91 -14.79 -19.01
N ILE A 14 26.37 -14.06 -17.99
CA ILE A 14 25.54 -13.07 -17.28
C ILE A 14 25.16 -11.91 -18.20
N LYS A 15 26.10 -11.37 -18.99
CA LYS A 15 25.80 -10.31 -19.97
C LYS A 15 24.80 -10.78 -21.03
N THR A 16 24.93 -12.02 -21.49
CA THR A 16 24.00 -12.59 -22.49
C THR A 16 22.60 -12.78 -21.90
N VAL A 17 22.49 -13.16 -20.62
CA VAL A 17 21.21 -13.26 -19.92
C VAL A 17 20.58 -11.87 -19.73
N ASP A 18 21.35 -10.85 -19.34
CA ASP A 18 20.89 -9.45 -19.24
C ASP A 18 20.42 -8.90 -20.59
N GLU A 19 21.16 -9.15 -21.67
CA GLU A 19 20.79 -8.74 -23.04
C GLU A 19 19.53 -9.46 -23.54
N VAL A 20 19.35 -10.74 -23.24
CA VAL A 20 18.12 -11.50 -23.56
C VAL A 20 16.94 -11.02 -22.72
N TYR A 21 17.16 -10.68 -21.46
CA TYR A 21 16.14 -10.08 -20.59
C TYR A 21 15.69 -8.71 -21.09
N ALA A 22 16.63 -7.89 -21.57
CA ALA A 22 16.37 -6.59 -22.19
C ALA A 22 15.77 -6.67 -23.61
N SER A 23 15.99 -7.77 -24.35
CA SER A 23 15.59 -7.95 -25.75
C SER A 23 14.24 -8.68 -25.93
N THR A 24 13.64 -9.21 -24.86
CA THR A 24 12.30 -9.83 -24.97
C THR A 24 11.21 -8.76 -25.09
N PRO A 25 10.53 -8.64 -26.25
CA PRO A 25 9.51 -7.60 -26.46
C PRO A 25 8.33 -7.72 -25.49
N ALA A 26 8.10 -8.90 -24.92
CA ALA A 26 7.06 -9.15 -23.91
C ALA A 26 7.34 -8.46 -22.56
N THR A 27 8.62 -8.33 -22.17
CA THR A 27 9.01 -7.74 -20.88
C THR A 27 9.08 -6.22 -20.98
N SER A 28 9.56 -5.70 -22.11
CA SER A 28 9.50 -4.26 -22.40
C SER A 28 8.06 -3.77 -22.59
N SER A 29 7.17 -4.55 -23.21
CA SER A 29 5.75 -4.21 -23.32
C SER A 29 5.03 -4.28 -21.97
N ALA A 30 5.40 -5.22 -21.09
CA ALA A 30 4.82 -5.31 -19.76
C ALA A 30 5.28 -4.15 -18.86
N ILE A 31 6.57 -3.78 -18.88
CA ILE A 31 7.06 -2.61 -18.15
C ILE A 31 6.53 -1.30 -18.76
N ALA A 32 6.37 -1.23 -20.09
CA ALA A 32 5.73 -0.09 -20.74
C ALA A 32 4.23 -0.01 -20.42
N ALA A 33 3.52 -1.14 -20.32
CA ALA A 33 2.12 -1.18 -19.89
C ALA A 33 1.97 -0.78 -18.42
N LEU A 34 2.82 -1.29 -17.53
CA LEU A 34 2.86 -0.89 -16.11
C LEU A 34 3.22 0.59 -15.95
N ARG A 35 4.15 1.13 -16.76
CA ARG A 35 4.48 2.56 -16.79
C ARG A 35 3.38 3.40 -17.42
N ALA A 36 2.68 2.89 -18.43
CA ALA A 36 1.56 3.57 -19.06
C ALA A 36 0.33 3.60 -18.14
N GLU A 37 0.05 2.52 -17.40
CA GLU A 37 -0.95 2.48 -16.32
C GLU A 37 -0.55 3.43 -15.18
N ALA A 38 0.71 3.42 -14.76
CA ALA A 38 1.23 4.35 -13.76
C ALA A 38 1.26 5.83 -14.22
N GLN A 39 1.27 6.08 -15.54
CA GLN A 39 1.15 7.43 -16.13
C GLN A 39 -0.29 7.80 -16.50
N ALA A 40 -1.22 6.83 -16.54
CA ALA A 40 -2.61 7.05 -16.91
C ALA A 40 -3.51 7.42 -15.71
N GLU A 41 -3.13 7.08 -14.48
CA GLU A 41 -3.85 7.51 -13.27
C GLU A 41 -3.21 8.74 -12.65
N VAL A 42 -3.62 9.92 -13.13
CA VAL A 42 -3.53 11.13 -12.29
C VAL A 42 -4.49 10.92 -11.12
N ILE A 43 -3.98 10.45 -9.98
CA ILE A 43 -4.74 10.41 -8.72
C ILE A 43 -5.22 11.85 -8.46
N PRO A 44 -6.54 12.11 -8.39
CA PRO A 44 -7.02 13.47 -8.21
C PRO A 44 -6.58 14.05 -6.87
N GLU A 45 -6.54 15.38 -6.79
CA GLU A 45 -6.22 16.05 -5.52
C GLU A 45 -7.22 15.63 -4.43
N GLY A 46 -6.69 15.22 -3.27
CA GLY A 46 -7.48 14.69 -2.15
C GLY A 46 -7.72 13.17 -2.18
N TYR A 47 -7.20 12.44 -3.16
CA TYR A 47 -7.34 10.98 -3.25
C TYR A 47 -6.04 10.26 -2.94
N VAL A 48 -6.17 9.00 -2.50
CA VAL A 48 -5.06 8.07 -2.30
C VAL A 48 -5.38 6.74 -2.98
N LEU A 49 -4.34 6.04 -3.46
CA LEU A 49 -4.52 4.67 -3.94
C LEU A 49 -4.74 3.72 -2.77
N VAL A 50 -5.74 2.85 -2.92
CA VAL A 50 -6.04 1.76 -1.98
C VAL A 50 -6.09 0.44 -2.74
N PRO A 51 -5.84 -0.72 -2.09
CA PRO A 51 -6.01 -2.02 -2.72
C PRO A 51 -7.42 -2.20 -3.30
N GLN A 52 -7.53 -2.92 -4.42
CA GLN A 52 -8.84 -3.24 -5.03
C GLN A 52 -9.73 -4.10 -4.12
N GLU A 53 -9.12 -4.94 -3.28
CA GLU A 53 -9.79 -5.75 -2.27
C GLU A 53 -9.00 -5.66 -0.96
N MET A 54 -9.72 -5.61 0.17
CA MET A 54 -9.14 -5.63 1.50
C MET A 54 -9.87 -6.67 2.36
N HIS A 55 -9.10 -7.56 2.98
CA HIS A 55 -9.63 -8.45 4.00
C HIS A 55 -9.81 -7.71 5.32
N LEU A 56 -11.02 -7.71 5.85
CA LEU A 56 -11.32 -7.18 7.18
C LEU A 56 -11.38 -8.33 8.18
N PRO A 57 -10.43 -8.42 9.13
CA PRO A 57 -10.52 -9.40 10.20
C PRO A 57 -11.69 -9.05 11.14
N ALA A 58 -12.14 -10.04 11.91
CA ALA A 58 -13.29 -9.89 12.80
C ALA A 58 -13.10 -8.75 13.84
N GLU A 59 -11.88 -8.54 14.33
CA GLU A 59 -11.54 -7.44 15.24
C GLU A 59 -11.76 -6.06 14.59
N SER A 60 -11.40 -5.91 13.32
CA SER A 60 -11.66 -4.66 12.58
C SER A 60 -13.16 -4.45 12.37
N MET A 61 -13.92 -5.52 12.16
CA MET A 61 -15.39 -5.44 12.08
C MET A 61 -16.01 -4.98 13.40
N GLU A 62 -15.50 -5.47 14.54
CA GLU A 62 -15.90 -4.98 15.86
C GLU A 62 -15.58 -3.49 16.03
N GLY A 63 -14.39 -3.05 15.62
CA GLY A 63 -14.02 -1.64 15.62
C GLY A 63 -14.96 -0.76 14.80
N ILE A 64 -15.45 -1.23 13.65
CA ILE A 64 -16.46 -0.53 12.85
C ILE A 64 -17.77 -0.41 13.65
N CYS A 65 -18.23 -1.50 14.28
CA CYS A 65 -19.46 -1.47 15.07
C CYS A 65 -19.36 -0.53 16.28
N VAL A 66 -18.20 -0.46 16.95
CA VAL A 66 -17.96 0.48 18.05
C VAL A 66 -18.20 1.93 17.62
N HIS A 67 -17.77 2.31 16.42
CA HIS A 67 -17.87 3.68 15.92
C HIS A 67 -19.19 3.99 15.18
N CYS A 68 -19.81 2.99 14.57
CA CYS A 68 -20.93 3.18 13.65
C CYS A 68 -22.20 2.40 14.02
N GLY A 69 -22.20 1.74 15.18
CA GLY A 69 -23.31 0.93 15.67
C GLY A 69 -23.47 -0.41 14.95
N ASP A 70 -24.40 -1.21 15.46
CA ASP A 70 -24.75 -2.53 14.94
C ASP A 70 -26.26 -2.71 14.71
N GLY A 71 -27.01 -1.62 14.69
CA GLY A 71 -28.46 -1.62 14.45
C GLY A 71 -29.30 -1.91 15.68
N GLY A 72 -28.82 -1.46 16.85
CA GLY A 72 -29.55 -1.53 18.11
C GLY A 72 -29.32 -2.82 18.90
N HIS A 73 -28.26 -3.57 18.58
CA HIS A 73 -27.89 -4.77 19.34
C HIS A 73 -26.97 -4.40 20.51
N GLN A 74 -25.65 -4.47 20.33
CA GLN A 74 -24.66 -4.20 21.37
C GLN A 74 -24.09 -2.79 21.29
N PHE A 75 -23.96 -2.24 20.08
CA PHE A 75 -23.25 -0.98 19.83
C PHE A 75 -24.18 0.20 19.48
N GLY A 76 -25.49 0.01 19.63
CA GLY A 76 -26.49 1.05 19.37
C GLY A 76 -26.93 1.09 17.92
N GLU A 77 -27.77 2.08 17.60
CA GLU A 77 -28.29 2.28 16.25
C GLU A 77 -27.17 2.58 15.25
N PHE A 78 -27.40 2.28 13.97
CA PHE A 78 -26.43 2.63 12.93
C PHE A 78 -26.27 4.14 12.79
N THR A 79 -25.02 4.58 12.71
CA THR A 79 -24.63 5.98 12.49
C THR A 79 -23.60 6.07 11.36
N ASP A 80 -23.39 7.29 10.86
CA ASP A 80 -22.43 7.52 9.80
C ASP A 80 -20.99 7.41 10.32
N GLY A 81 -20.14 6.73 9.54
CA GLY A 81 -18.70 6.60 9.79
C GLY A 81 -17.88 7.28 8.72
N THR A 82 -16.72 7.81 9.11
CA THR A 82 -15.71 8.31 8.18
C THR A 82 -14.54 7.34 8.09
N LEU A 83 -14.35 6.76 6.92
CA LEU A 83 -13.12 6.03 6.58
C LEU A 83 -12.10 7.00 5.98
N PHE A 84 -10.88 6.98 6.50
CA PHE A 84 -9.79 7.81 5.98
C PHE A 84 -8.46 7.08 6.00
N VAL A 85 -7.60 7.44 5.05
CA VAL A 85 -6.22 6.97 5.00
C VAL A 85 -5.31 8.06 5.54
N GLY A 86 -4.49 7.74 6.53
CA GLY A 86 -3.65 8.74 7.16
C GLY A 86 -2.78 8.20 8.28
N GLU A 87 -2.02 9.09 8.88
CA GLU A 87 -1.23 8.81 10.08
C GLU A 87 -2.03 9.21 11.32
N VAL A 88 -2.16 8.28 12.26
CA VAL A 88 -2.81 8.50 13.55
C VAL A 88 -1.81 8.23 14.67
N ASP A 89 -1.80 9.10 15.67
CA ASP A 89 -1.02 8.96 16.89
C ASP A 89 -1.99 8.74 18.05
N TYR A 90 -1.87 7.58 18.71
CA TYR A 90 -2.74 7.17 19.81
C TYR A 90 -2.21 7.62 21.19
N GLY A 91 -1.17 8.45 21.23
CA GLY A 91 -0.61 9.01 22.45
C GLY A 91 0.47 8.14 23.13
N ASP A 92 0.80 6.98 22.56
CA ASP A 92 1.94 6.15 22.95
C ASP A 92 3.24 6.54 22.22
N GLY A 93 3.18 7.56 21.35
CA GLY A 93 4.28 8.01 20.50
C GLY A 93 4.50 7.11 19.27
N LYS A 94 3.69 6.06 19.08
CA LYS A 94 3.70 5.24 17.88
C LYS A 94 2.65 5.77 16.90
N LYS A 95 3.14 6.22 15.75
CA LYS A 95 2.32 6.64 14.62
C LYS A 95 1.95 5.45 13.75
N VAL A 96 0.67 5.26 13.51
CA VAL A 96 0.12 4.22 12.64
C VAL A 96 -0.38 4.86 11.35
N TYR A 97 0.24 4.50 10.23
CA TYR A 97 -0.25 4.92 8.91
C TYR A 97 -1.07 3.79 8.30
N GLY A 98 -2.31 4.08 7.91
CA GLY A 98 -3.23 3.03 7.48
C GLY A 98 -4.61 3.55 7.13
N LEU A 99 -5.53 2.62 6.95
CA LEU A 99 -6.97 2.90 6.87
C LEU A 99 -7.56 2.89 8.27
N HIS A 100 -8.28 3.96 8.62
CA HIS A 100 -8.89 4.18 9.92
C HIS A 100 -10.37 4.47 9.76
N ILE A 101 -11.16 4.15 10.79
CA ILE A 101 -12.58 4.54 10.89
C ILE A 101 -12.81 5.39 12.13
N ALA A 102 -13.57 6.47 11.97
CA ALA A 102 -14.08 7.30 13.05
C ALA A 102 -15.59 7.46 12.91
N THR A 103 -16.28 7.78 14.00
CA THR A 103 -17.65 8.31 13.93
C THR A 103 -17.66 9.65 13.17
N ALA A 104 -18.65 9.84 12.31
CA ALA A 104 -18.81 11.10 11.58
C ALA A 104 -19.42 12.22 12.46
N GLU A 105 -20.15 11.85 13.50
CA GLU A 105 -20.88 12.78 14.37
C GLU A 105 -20.00 13.34 15.49
N TYR A 106 -19.07 12.52 16.01
CA TYR A 106 -18.19 12.87 17.14
C TYR A 106 -16.72 12.53 16.83
N PRO A 107 -16.10 13.13 15.80
CA PRO A 107 -14.73 12.79 15.38
C PRO A 107 -13.67 12.95 16.49
N GLU A 108 -13.99 13.69 17.56
CA GLU A 108 -13.18 13.80 18.78
C GLU A 108 -13.08 12.53 19.62
N GLU A 109 -14.01 11.56 19.46
CA GLU A 109 -13.94 10.25 20.13
C GLU A 109 -12.78 9.38 19.63
N GLY A 110 -12.13 9.83 18.56
CA GLY A 110 -10.98 9.20 17.96
C GLY A 110 -11.37 8.25 16.84
N CYS A 111 -10.50 7.27 16.57
CA CYS A 111 -10.68 6.34 15.47
C CYS A 111 -10.09 4.98 15.82
N SER A 112 -10.51 3.95 15.09
CA SER A 112 -9.89 2.62 15.14
C SER A 112 -9.13 2.35 13.86
N THR A 113 -7.91 1.78 13.98
CA THR A 113 -7.17 1.32 12.81
C THR A 113 -7.82 0.05 12.26
N ILE A 114 -8.23 0.09 11.00
CA ILE A 114 -8.79 -1.06 10.29
C ILE A 114 -7.68 -1.90 9.65
N CYS A 115 -6.71 -1.23 9.02
CA CYS A 115 -5.59 -1.88 8.36
C CYS A 115 -4.35 -0.97 8.42
N GLU A 116 -3.25 -1.47 8.98
CA GLU A 116 -1.95 -0.78 8.92
C GLU A 116 -1.31 -1.00 7.55
N PHE A 117 -0.87 0.08 6.91
CA PHE A 117 -0.19 0.01 5.62
C PHE A 117 1.32 -0.14 5.81
N ALA A 118 1.91 -1.10 5.11
CA ALA A 118 3.33 -1.41 5.21
C ALA A 118 4.21 -0.19 4.87
N ARG A 119 5.23 0.06 5.71
CA ARG A 119 6.14 1.21 5.56
C ARG A 119 6.84 1.28 4.19
N GLN A 120 7.11 0.13 3.58
CA GLN A 120 7.86 0.00 2.32
C GLN A 120 7.16 0.65 1.12
N LEU A 121 5.82 0.79 1.15
CA LEU A 121 5.05 1.47 0.11
C LEU A 121 5.18 3.01 0.17
N ARG A 122 5.81 3.55 1.22
CA ARG A 122 5.96 5.01 1.44
C ARG A 122 7.28 5.57 0.91
N GLU A 123 8.33 4.75 0.79
CA GLU A 123 9.71 5.20 0.51
C GLU A 123 10.06 5.24 -0.99
N SER A 124 9.15 4.86 -1.89
CA SER A 124 9.36 4.91 -3.34
C SER A 124 9.32 6.33 -3.95
N LYS A 125 9.13 7.38 -3.14
CA LYS A 125 8.99 8.77 -3.60
C LYS A 125 10.14 9.69 -3.19
N GLY A 126 11.36 9.16 -3.10
CA GLY A 126 12.49 9.95 -2.60
C GLY A 126 13.88 9.53 -3.08
N GLU A 127 14.11 9.39 -4.39
CA GLU A 127 15.45 9.58 -4.97
C GLU A 127 15.32 10.05 -6.43
N VAL A 128 14.99 11.33 -6.62
CA VAL A 128 15.46 12.07 -7.81
C VAL A 128 16.78 12.70 -7.40
N GLN A 129 17.88 11.99 -7.63
CA GLN A 129 19.22 12.54 -7.47
C GLN A 129 19.41 13.64 -8.54
N SER A 130 19.67 14.86 -8.07
CA SER A 130 20.12 15.99 -8.89
C SER A 130 21.63 16.02 -9.00
#